data_AF-A0A162KJI7-F1
#
_entry.id   AF-A0A162KJI7-F1
#
_cell.length_a   1.000
_cell.length_b   1.000
_cell.length_c   1.000
_cell.angle_alpha   90.00
_cell.angle_beta   90.00
_cell.angle_gamma   90.00
#
_symmetry.space_group_name_H-M   'P 1'
#
loop_
_entity.id
_entity.type
_entity.pdbx_description
1 polymer ?
#
loop_
_entity_poly.entity_id
_entity_poly.type
_entity_poly.pdbx_seq_one_letter_code
_entity_poly.pdbx_strand_id
1 'polypeptide(L)'
;MTASDSPLAIEIAATDRSPAVRFDPVAGRFSMAGESYPEDAAAFYGPILYALRSFLAEDGPSVTVDISLIYFNSSSAKALMNIFQMLEESAADGRTVTVNWHFAPDDETMEEFGEDFASDLEHIDFVMCADGDGGD
;
A
#
# COMPACT_ATOMS: atom_id res chain seq x y z
N MET A 1 -29.57 -13.05 2.41
CA MET A 1 -28.71 -13.57 3.49
C MET A 1 -27.35 -12.94 3.28
N THR A 2 -27.23 -11.66 3.65
CA THR A 2 -26.00 -10.88 3.45
C THR A 2 -25.09 -11.26 4.61
N ALA A 3 -24.06 -12.07 4.34
CA ALA A 3 -22.94 -12.12 5.25
C ALA A 3 -22.37 -10.70 5.26
N SER A 4 -22.58 -9.97 6.35
CA SER A 4 -21.78 -8.80 6.68
C SER A 4 -20.37 -9.31 6.94
N ASP A 5 -19.61 -9.54 5.88
CA ASP A 5 -18.16 -9.74 5.97
C ASP A 5 -17.57 -8.33 6.03
N SER A 6 -17.72 -7.69 7.19
CA SER A 6 -17.09 -6.40 7.43
C SER A 6 -15.59 -6.55 7.13
N PRO A 7 -14.99 -5.58 6.43
CA PRO A 7 -13.58 -5.65 6.09
C PRO A 7 -12.75 -5.91 7.36
N LEU A 8 -11.94 -6.97 7.31
CA LEU A 8 -11.15 -7.41 8.46
C LEU A 8 -9.95 -6.48 8.62
N ALA A 9 -9.80 -5.90 9.82
CA ALA A 9 -8.58 -5.20 10.18
C ALA A 9 -7.39 -6.17 10.13
N ILE A 10 -6.24 -5.70 9.63
CA ILE A 10 -5.01 -6.47 9.55
C ILE A 10 -3.96 -5.81 10.44
N GLU A 11 -3.28 -6.61 11.25
CA GLU A 11 -2.06 -6.20 11.94
C GLU A 11 -1.02 -7.32 11.84
N ILE A 12 0.02 -7.08 11.04
CA ILE A 12 1.14 -7.99 10.83
C ILE A 12 2.40 -7.25 11.29
N ALA A 13 3.16 -7.87 12.19
CA ALA A 13 4.46 -7.34 12.62
C ALA A 13 5.51 -7.55 11.52
N ALA A 14 6.43 -6.60 11.38
CA ALA A 14 7.58 -6.77 10.51
C ALA A 14 8.43 -7.98 10.95
N THR A 15 9.02 -8.65 9.98
CA THR A 15 10.09 -9.62 10.17
C THR A 15 11.31 -9.18 9.39
N ASP A 16 12.41 -9.93 9.45
CA ASP A 16 13.59 -9.65 8.63
C ASP A 16 13.30 -9.67 7.12
N ARG A 17 12.22 -10.31 6.67
CA ARG A 17 11.90 -10.48 5.24
C ARG A 17 10.52 -10.00 4.81
N SER A 18 9.69 -9.58 5.74
CA SER A 18 8.31 -9.17 5.46
C SER A 18 7.99 -7.86 6.16
N PRO A 19 7.27 -6.96 5.49
CA PRO A 19 6.99 -5.65 6.07
C PRO A 19 5.98 -5.79 7.20
N ALA A 20 6.01 -4.82 8.11
CA ALA A 20 4.86 -4.58 8.97
C ALA A 20 3.70 -4.14 8.08
N VAL A 21 2.50 -4.67 8.32
CA VAL A 21 1.29 -4.31 7.59
C VAL A 21 0.22 -3.95 8.60
N ARG A 22 -0.39 -2.79 8.42
CA ARG A 22 -1.56 -2.40 9.21
C ARG A 22 -2.67 -1.96 8.27
N PHE A 23 -3.86 -2.46 8.52
CA PHE A 23 -5.06 -2.06 7.80
C PHE A 23 -6.17 -1.79 8.79
N ASP A 24 -6.61 -0.55 8.85
CA ASP A 24 -7.77 -0.09 9.60
C ASP A 24 -8.86 0.35 8.61
N PRO A 25 -9.82 -0.53 8.30
CA PRO A 25 -10.89 -0.19 7.36
C PRO A 25 -11.90 0.80 7.94
N VAL A 26 -11.95 0.99 9.27
CA VAL A 26 -12.83 2.00 9.89
C VAL A 26 -12.24 3.39 9.67
N ALA A 27 -10.92 3.52 9.81
CA ALA A 27 -10.20 4.77 9.55
C ALA A 27 -9.86 4.99 8.07
N GLY A 28 -10.04 3.98 7.21
CA GLY A 28 -9.60 4.01 5.82
C GLY A 28 -8.07 4.09 5.68
N ARG A 29 -7.32 3.51 6.62
CA ARG A 29 -5.85 3.61 6.65
C ARG A 29 -5.20 2.26 6.37
N PHE A 30 -4.23 2.26 5.46
CA PHE A 30 -3.39 1.11 5.18
C PHE A 30 -1.93 1.54 5.22
N SER A 31 -1.06 0.76 5.84
CA SER A 31 0.37 1.07 5.89
C SER A 31 1.23 -0.18 5.73
N MET A 32 2.32 -0.06 4.97
CA MET A 32 3.36 -1.09 4.87
C MET A 32 4.73 -0.49 5.13
N ALA A 33 5.52 -1.08 6.03
CA ALA A 33 6.84 -0.57 6.38
C ALA A 33 7.89 -1.67 6.61
N GLY A 34 9.14 -1.42 6.22
CA GLY A 34 10.27 -2.34 6.40
C GLY A 34 10.68 -3.04 5.11
N GLU A 35 11.18 -4.27 5.21
CA GLU A 35 11.66 -5.02 4.04
C GLU A 35 10.60 -5.98 3.51
N SER A 36 10.48 -6.12 2.19
CA SER A 36 9.50 -7.01 1.56
C SER A 36 10.12 -7.94 0.53
N TYR A 37 10.62 -9.07 1.00
CA TYR A 37 11.14 -10.16 0.19
C TYR A 37 10.76 -11.52 0.80
N PRO A 38 9.45 -11.77 1.04
CA PRO A 38 9.01 -13.02 1.64
C PRO A 38 9.34 -14.22 0.74
N GLU A 39 9.62 -15.37 1.35
CA GLU A 39 9.87 -16.63 0.63
C GLU A 39 8.65 -17.05 -0.19
N ASP A 40 7.45 -16.81 0.34
CA ASP A 40 6.17 -17.04 -0.33
C ASP A 40 5.34 -15.75 -0.36
N ALA A 41 5.56 -14.95 -1.41
CA ALA A 41 4.83 -13.70 -1.61
C ALA A 41 3.33 -13.92 -1.79
N ALA A 42 2.90 -15.03 -2.39
CA ALA A 42 1.48 -15.30 -2.60
C ALA A 42 0.77 -15.57 -1.26
N ALA A 43 1.41 -16.33 -0.37
CA ALA A 43 0.89 -16.59 0.97
C ALA A 43 0.86 -15.32 1.83
N PHE A 44 1.86 -14.43 1.69
CA PHE A 44 1.92 -13.18 2.44
C PHE A 44 0.90 -12.13 1.95
N TYR A 45 0.88 -11.85 0.65
CA TYR A 45 0.03 -10.80 0.07
C TYR A 45 -1.40 -11.24 -0.19
N GLY A 46 -1.67 -12.54 -0.36
CA GLY A 46 -3.00 -13.09 -0.58
C GLY A 46 -4.08 -12.57 0.39
N PRO A 47 -3.91 -12.69 1.72
CA PRO A 47 -4.89 -12.17 2.67
C PRO A 47 -5.00 -10.64 2.66
N ILE A 48 -3.91 -9.93 2.39
CA ILE A 48 -3.88 -8.46 2.32
C ILE A 48 -4.69 -7.96 1.13
N LEU A 49 -4.44 -8.53 -0.06
CA LEU A 49 -5.15 -8.23 -1.29
C LEU A 49 -6.65 -8.53 -1.15
N TYR A 50 -7.00 -9.66 -0.50
CA TYR A 50 -8.38 -10.02 -0.25
C TYR A 50 -9.10 -9.00 0.64
N ALA A 51 -8.50 -8.64 1.78
CA ALA A 51 -9.10 -7.69 2.71
C ALA A 51 -9.27 -6.29 2.09
N LEU A 52 -8.24 -5.82 1.38
CA LEU A 52 -8.29 -4.53 0.69
C LEU A 52 -9.38 -4.54 -0.38
N ARG A 53 -9.45 -5.59 -1.21
CA ARG A 53 -10.49 -5.72 -2.24
C ARG A 53 -11.89 -5.71 -1.65
N SER A 54 -12.14 -6.45 -0.55
CA SER A 54 -13.44 -6.46 0.12
C SER A 54 -13.82 -5.08 0.65
N PHE A 55 -12.86 -4.35 1.23
CA PHE A 55 -13.08 -2.97 1.70
C PHE A 55 -13.38 -1.98 0.57
N LEU A 56 -12.70 -2.11 -0.57
CA LEU A 56 -12.91 -1.21 -1.71
C LEU A 56 -14.24 -1.48 -2.43
N ALA A 57 -14.79 -2.69 -2.31
CA ALA A 57 -16.06 -3.07 -2.94
C ALA A 57 -17.31 -2.47 -2.27
N GLU A 58 -17.22 -2.01 -1.02
CA GLU A 58 -18.30 -1.33 -0.32
C GLU A 58 -18.03 0.17 -0.25
N ASP A 59 -19.04 1.03 -0.42
CA ASP A 59 -18.92 2.47 -0.17
C ASP A 59 -18.34 2.76 1.21
N GLY A 60 -17.32 3.62 1.28
CA GLY A 60 -16.52 3.77 2.47
C GLY A 60 -15.84 5.13 2.59
N PRO A 61 -15.05 5.34 3.67
CA PRO A 61 -14.28 6.55 3.85
C PRO A 61 -13.22 6.70 2.75
N SER A 62 -12.60 7.88 2.71
CA SER A 62 -11.35 8.09 1.97
C SER A 62 -10.29 7.09 2.39
N VAL A 63 -9.42 6.70 1.47
CA VAL A 63 -8.33 5.76 1.73
C VAL A 63 -7.01 6.51 1.78
N THR A 64 -6.23 6.30 2.83
CA THR A 64 -4.84 6.76 2.93
C THR A 64 -3.93 5.56 3.06
N VAL A 65 -2.94 5.50 2.17
CA VAL A 65 -1.99 4.41 2.06
C VAL A 65 -0.59 4.94 2.31
N ASP A 66 0.09 4.44 3.34
CA ASP A 66 1.46 4.82 3.67
C ASP A 66 2.42 3.67 3.34
N ILE A 67 3.31 3.87 2.37
CA ILE A 67 4.33 2.89 1.97
C ILE A 67 5.69 3.40 2.39
N SER A 68 6.37 2.67 3.29
CA SER A 68 7.69 3.01 3.82
C SER A 68 8.61 1.78 3.73
N LEU A 69 8.82 1.30 2.51
CA LEU A 69 9.62 0.10 2.25
C LEU A 69 11.09 0.46 2.07
N ILE A 70 11.97 -0.35 2.67
CA ILE A 70 13.43 -0.17 2.60
C ILE A 70 14.01 -1.00 1.45
N TYR A 71 13.38 -2.14 1.16
CA TYR A 71 13.77 -3.04 0.09
C TYR A 71 12.57 -3.89 -0.30
N PHE A 72 12.42 -4.19 -1.58
CA PHE A 72 11.47 -5.20 -2.02
C PHE A 72 11.97 -5.95 -3.25
N ASN A 73 11.59 -7.22 -3.36
CA ASN A 73 11.94 -8.04 -4.52
C ASN A 73 10.89 -7.92 -5.65
N SER A 74 11.16 -8.52 -6.80
CA SER A 74 10.25 -8.48 -7.95
C SER A 74 8.87 -9.11 -7.69
N SER A 75 8.75 -10.06 -6.77
CA SER A 75 7.46 -10.65 -6.40
C SER A 75 6.62 -9.67 -5.58
N SER A 76 7.25 -8.95 -4.65
CA SER A 76 6.63 -7.88 -3.87
C SER A 76 6.27 -6.67 -4.73
N ALA A 77 7.10 -6.31 -5.72
CA ALA A 77 6.77 -5.26 -6.68
C ALA A 77 5.47 -5.56 -7.44
N LYS A 78 5.28 -6.80 -7.90
CA LYS A 78 4.03 -7.24 -8.53
C LYS A 78 2.83 -7.17 -7.58
N ALA A 79 3.03 -7.48 -6.31
CA ALA A 79 1.97 -7.37 -5.31
C ALA A 79 1.59 -5.91 -5.03
N LEU A 80 2.56 -5.00 -4.96
CA LEU A 80 2.35 -3.56 -4.85
C LEU A 80 1.59 -3.02 -6.07
N MET A 81 1.99 -3.39 -7.29
CA MET A 81 1.26 -3.04 -8.51
C MET A 81 -0.22 -3.45 -8.43
N ASN A 82 -0.51 -4.67 -7.94
CA ASN A 82 -1.90 -5.12 -7.78
C ASN A 82 -2.66 -4.29 -6.73
N ILE A 83 -2.00 -3.89 -5.63
CA ILE A 83 -2.58 -3.01 -4.62
C ILE A 83 -2.92 -1.65 -5.22
N PHE A 84 -1.99 -1.02 -5.94
CA PHE A 84 -2.20 0.28 -6.56
C PHE A 84 -3.27 0.26 -7.64
N GLN A 85 -3.34 -0.78 -8.47
CA GLN A 85 -4.42 -0.93 -9.46
C GLN A 85 -5.81 -0.99 -8.81
N MET A 86 -5.97 -1.75 -7.71
CA MET A 86 -7.27 -1.79 -7.00
C MET A 86 -7.65 -0.43 -6.41
N LEU A 87 -6.66 0.30 -5.90
CA LEU A 87 -6.84 1.65 -5.36
C LEU A 87 -7.22 2.65 -6.46
N GLU A 88 -6.60 2.53 -7.64
CA GLU A 88 -6.83 3.37 -8.81
C GLU A 88 -8.24 3.17 -9.35
N GLU A 89 -8.69 1.93 -9.48
CA GLU A 89 -10.08 1.61 -9.86
C GLU A 89 -11.07 2.26 -8.88
N SER A 90 -10.81 2.18 -7.57
CA SER A 90 -11.66 2.80 -6.56
C SER A 90 -11.65 4.34 -6.63
N ALA A 91 -10.48 4.92 -6.96
CA ALA A 91 -10.33 6.36 -7.13
C ALA A 91 -11.07 6.86 -8.39
N ALA A 92 -10.99 6.10 -9.49
CA ALA A 92 -11.72 6.34 -10.72
C ALA A 92 -13.26 6.32 -10.51
N ASP A 93 -13.75 5.46 -9.62
CA ASP A 93 -15.16 5.39 -9.20
C ASP A 93 -15.57 6.53 -8.25
N GLY A 94 -14.65 7.44 -7.90
CA GLY A 94 -14.92 8.67 -7.15
C GLY A 94 -14.55 8.62 -5.67
N ARG A 95 -13.90 7.55 -5.19
CA ARG A 95 -13.36 7.51 -3.83
C ARG A 95 -12.10 8.37 -3.74
N THR A 96 -11.97 9.16 -2.69
CA THR A 96 -10.69 9.85 -2.42
C THR A 96 -9.65 8.84 -1.96
N VAL A 97 -8.57 8.69 -2.71
CA VAL A 97 -7.45 7.81 -2.39
C VAL A 97 -6.15 8.62 -2.42
N THR A 98 -5.38 8.53 -1.35
CA THR A 98 -4.05 9.12 -1.23
C THR A 98 -3.02 8.04 -0.95
N VAL A 99 -1.93 8.03 -1.72
CA VAL A 99 -0.77 7.15 -1.49
C VAL A 99 0.42 8.01 -1.14
N ASN A 100 0.94 7.84 0.08
CA ASN A 100 2.19 8.45 0.53
C ASN A 100 3.31 7.42 0.34
N TRP A 101 4.22 7.69 -0.57
CA TRP A 101 5.41 6.89 -0.82
C TRP A 101 6.60 7.50 -0.08
N HIS A 102 6.99 6.87 1.03
CA HIS A 102 8.09 7.29 1.88
C HIS A 102 9.39 6.58 1.49
N PHE A 103 10.44 7.35 1.27
CA PHE A 103 11.76 6.86 0.90
C PHE A 103 12.86 7.69 1.57
N ALA A 104 14.05 7.13 1.72
CA ALA A 104 15.20 7.87 2.24
C ALA A 104 15.74 8.83 1.16
N PRO A 105 16.19 10.05 1.49
CA PRO A 105 16.63 11.04 0.50
C PRO A 105 17.90 10.65 -0.27
N ASP A 106 18.68 9.69 0.22
CA ASP A 106 19.87 9.15 -0.44
C ASP A 106 19.58 7.84 -1.20
N ASP A 107 18.33 7.36 -1.17
CA ASP A 107 17.90 6.13 -1.84
C ASP A 107 17.22 6.45 -3.18
N GLU A 108 18.06 6.78 -4.17
CA GLU A 108 17.64 7.07 -5.55
C GLU A 108 16.82 5.90 -6.14
N THR A 109 17.09 4.66 -5.73
CA THR A 109 16.37 3.49 -6.25
C THR A 109 14.91 3.47 -5.75
N MET A 110 14.69 3.72 -4.45
CA MET A 110 13.33 3.80 -3.91
C MET A 110 12.57 5.01 -4.42
N GLU A 111 13.26 6.12 -4.69
CA GLU A 111 12.69 7.28 -5.37
C GLU A 111 12.21 6.91 -6.78
N GLU A 112 13.08 6.35 -7.63
CA GLU A 112 12.75 5.95 -9.01
C GLU A 112 11.58 4.96 -9.03
N PHE A 113 11.53 4.00 -8.09
CA PHE A 113 10.39 3.08 -7.99
C PHE A 113 9.08 3.81 -7.68
N GLY A 114 9.09 4.77 -6.76
CA GLY A 114 7.91 5.57 -6.44
C GLY A 114 7.42 6.37 -7.64
N GLU A 115 8.34 6.96 -8.42
CA GLU A 115 8.02 7.67 -9.65
C GLU A 115 7.44 6.75 -10.73
N ASP A 116 8.01 5.55 -10.90
CA ASP A 116 7.51 4.53 -11.85
C ASP A 116 6.07 4.12 -11.50
N PHE A 117 5.81 3.81 -10.22
CA PHE A 117 4.45 3.52 -9.75
C PHE A 117 3.50 4.70 -9.96
N ALA A 118 3.91 5.92 -9.63
CA ALA A 118 3.08 7.11 -9.76
C ALA A 118 2.72 7.40 -11.22
N SER A 119 3.62 7.11 -12.17
CA SER A 119 3.38 7.35 -13.60
C SER A 119 2.28 6.46 -14.20
N ASP A 120 1.95 5.32 -13.58
CA ASP A 120 0.87 4.42 -14.01
C ASP A 120 -0.49 4.76 -13.37
N LEU A 121 -0.57 5.77 -12.49
CA LEU A 121 -1.76 6.10 -11.70
C LEU A 121 -2.28 7.50 -12.07
N GLU A 122 -3.56 7.60 -12.45
CA GLU A 122 -4.16 8.85 -12.95
C GLU A 122 -5.12 9.49 -11.93
N HIS A 123 -5.79 8.67 -11.12
CA HIS A 123 -6.87 9.08 -10.22
C HIS A 123 -6.47 9.16 -8.74
N ILE A 124 -5.39 8.48 -8.36
CA ILE A 124 -4.84 8.54 -7.00
C ILE A 124 -4.05 9.83 -6.77
N ASP A 125 -4.20 10.42 -5.59
CA ASP A 125 -3.30 11.46 -5.10
C ASP A 125 -2.01 10.81 -4.58
N PHE A 126 -1.01 10.67 -5.45
CA PHE A 126 0.28 10.05 -5.13
C PHE A 126 1.29 11.10 -4.67
N VAL A 127 1.79 10.95 -3.45
CA VAL A 127 2.68 11.90 -2.78
C VAL A 127 4.02 11.24 -2.49
N MET A 128 5.09 11.78 -3.06
CA MET A 128 6.47 11.39 -2.77
C MET A 128 6.93 12.09 -1.48
N CYS A 129 7.32 11.31 -0.48
CA CYS A 129 7.72 11.75 0.86
C CYS A 129 9.16 11.35 1.16
N ALA A 130 10.12 12.26 1.01
CA ALA A 130 11.49 12.00 1.43
C ALA A 130 11.60 12.10 2.97
N ASP A 131 11.87 10.98 3.64
CA ASP A 131 12.06 10.90 5.10
C ASP A 131 13.43 11.50 5.44
N GLY A 132 13.52 12.82 5.52
CA GLY A 132 14.78 13.50 5.79
C GLY A 132 14.94 14.95 5.39
N ASP A 133 13.96 15.61 4.74
CA ASP A 133 14.02 17.07 4.52
C ASP A 133 13.65 17.83 5.81
N GLY A 134 14.52 17.68 6.80
CA GLY A 134 14.40 18.19 8.15
C GLY A 134 15.78 18.41 8.76
N GLY A 135 16.64 19.15 8.05
CA GLY A 135 17.95 19.53 8.53
C GLY A 135 18.68 20.47 7.57
N ASP A 136 18.51 21.77 7.82
CA ASP A 136 19.28 22.94 7.34
C ASP A 136 20.67 22.67 6.74
#